data_AF-A0A2M8F1F7-F1
#
_entry.id   AF-A0A2M8F1F7-F1
#
_cell.length_a   1.000
_cell.length_b   1.000
_cell.length_c   1.000
_cell.angle_alpha   90.00
_cell.angle_beta   90.00
_cell.angle_gamma   90.00
#
_symmetry.space_group_name_H-M   'P 1'
#
loop_
_entity.id
_entity.type
_entity.pdbx_description
1 polymer ?
#
loop_
_entity_poly.entity_id
_entity_poly.type
_entity_poly.pdbx_seq_one_letter_code
_entity_poly.pdbx_strand_id
1 'polypeptide(L)' 'LIMPNQTVGYFINFITKSPRLNPKEIDILVKRLKRKKLKSIGRKYKVTYERIRQIEKGALNKLGNKTIQKYLFGN' A
#
# COMPACT_ATOMS: atom_id res chain seq x y z
N LEU A 1 10.65 -5.24 21.72
CA LEU A 1 11.49 -4.60 20.68
C LEU A 1 11.08 -5.15 19.32
N ILE A 2 10.24 -4.45 18.56
CA ILE A 2 9.81 -4.92 17.23
C ILE A 2 10.73 -4.28 16.19
N MET A 3 11.51 -5.09 15.48
CA MET A 3 12.46 -4.60 14.48
C MET A 3 11.72 -4.03 13.27
N PRO A 4 11.98 -2.78 12.85
CA PRO A 4 11.22 -2.10 11.78
C PRO A 4 11.33 -2.78 10.41
N ASN A 5 12.44 -3.46 10.11
CA ASN A 5 12.65 -4.14 8.82
C ASN A 5 11.85 -5.44 8.70
N GLN A 6 11.65 -6.17 9.80
CA GLN A 6 10.79 -7.36 9.83
C GLN A 6 9.33 -6.97 9.56
N THR A 7 8.90 -5.82 10.08
CA THR A 7 7.52 -5.32 9.92
C THR A 7 7.20 -4.93 8.47
N VAL A 8 8.10 -4.21 7.77
CA VAL A 8 7.88 -3.85 6.36
C VAL A 8 7.91 -5.08 5.45
N GLY A 9 8.89 -5.98 5.65
CA GLY A 9 8.97 -7.21 4.87
C GLY A 9 7.73 -8.10 5.06
N TYR A 10 7.26 -8.24 6.30
CA TYR A 10 6.02 -8.93 6.62
C TYR A 10 4.82 -8.34 5.87
N PHE A 11 4.63 -7.01 5.92
CA PHE A 11 3.50 -6.38 5.24
C PHE A 11 3.60 -6.46 3.72
N ILE A 12 4.79 -6.33 3.14
CA ILE A 12 4.98 -6.54 1.71
C ILE A 12 4.55 -7.96 1.35
N ASN A 13 5.06 -8.97 2.04
CA ASN A 13 4.72 -10.37 1.78
C ASN A 13 3.20 -10.63 1.94
N PHE A 14 2.58 -10.08 2.98
CA PHE A 14 1.13 -10.15 3.20
C PHE A 14 0.34 -9.52 2.04
N ILE A 15 0.70 -8.31 1.61
CA ILE A 15 0.04 -7.60 0.50
C ILE A 15 0.23 -8.36 -0.81
N THR A 16 1.44 -8.84 -1.10
CA THR A 16 1.75 -9.52 -2.36
C THR A 16 1.05 -10.87 -2.49
N LYS A 17 0.75 -11.54 -1.37
CA LYS A 17 0.04 -12.83 -1.35
C LYS A 17 -1.48 -12.70 -1.24
N SER A 18 -2.01 -11.48 -1.13
CA SER A 18 -3.45 -11.27 -0.95
C SER A 18 -4.22 -11.55 -2.25
N PRO A 19 -5.13 -12.54 -2.29
CA PRO A 19 -5.94 -12.82 -3.49
C PRO A 19 -7.02 -11.76 -3.72
N ARG A 20 -7.28 -10.89 -2.75
CA ARG A 20 -8.30 -9.82 -2.81
C ARG A 20 -7.83 -8.60 -3.58
N LEU A 21 -6.53 -8.48 -3.83
CA LEU A 21 -5.93 -7.32 -4.48
C LEU A 21 -5.53 -7.66 -5.91
N ASN A 22 -5.76 -6.73 -6.82
CA ASN A 22 -5.22 -6.86 -8.17
C ASN A 22 -3.74 -6.43 -8.23
N PRO A 23 -2.99 -6.77 -9.30
CA PRO A 23 -1.57 -6.45 -9.40
C PRO A 23 -1.24 -4.95 -9.28
N LYS A 24 -2.15 -4.07 -9.73
CA LYS A 24 -1.98 -2.62 -9.65
C LYS A 24 -2.12 -2.11 -8.21
N GLU A 25 -3.09 -2.63 -7.47
CA GLU A 25 -3.30 -2.34 -6.04
C GLU A 25 -2.10 -2.80 -5.21
N ILE A 26 -1.59 -4.01 -5.48
CA ILE A 26 -0.40 -4.55 -4.84
C ILE A 26 0.81 -3.63 -5.07
N ASP A 27 1.13 -3.26 -6.32
CA ASP A 27 2.29 -2.40 -6.62
C ASP A 27 2.16 -1.03 -5.96
N ILE A 28 0.96 -0.43 -5.95
CA ILE A 28 0.70 0.85 -5.29
C ILE A 28 0.97 0.74 -3.79
N LEU A 29 0.39 -0.25 -3.10
CA LEU A 29 0.58 -0.43 -1.66
C LEU A 29 2.03 -0.74 -1.28
N VAL A 30 2.72 -1.61 -2.04
CA VAL A 30 4.13 -1.92 -1.81
C VAL A 30 5.02 -0.69 -1.98
N LYS A 31 4.78 0.14 -2.99
CA LYS A 31 5.53 1.40 -3.18
C LYS A 31 5.25 2.41 -2.09
N ARG A 32 4.01 2.48 -1.63
CA ARG A 32 3.61 3.33 -0.52
C ARG A 32 4.28 2.92 0.79
N LEU A 33 4.37 1.61 1.04
CA LEU A 33 5.18 1.02 2.11
C LEU A 33 6.66 1.41 2.03
N LYS A 34 7.22 1.39 0.82
CA LYS A 34 8.58 1.87 0.54
C LYS A 34 8.69 3.40 0.49
N ARG A 35 7.71 4.11 1.06
CA ARG A 35 7.65 5.58 1.21
C ARG A 35 7.74 6.36 -0.11
N LYS A 36 7.35 5.76 -1.24
CA LYS A 36 7.27 6.49 -2.52
C LYS A 36 6.10 7.46 -2.50
N LYS A 37 6.32 8.68 -3.01
CA LYS A 37 5.31 9.74 -3.08
C LYS A 37 4.20 9.36 -4.06
N LEU A 38 2.95 9.67 -3.73
CA LEU A 38 1.77 9.42 -4.59
C LEU A 38 1.95 9.98 -6.01
N LYS A 39 2.49 11.21 -6.13
CA LYS A 39 2.79 11.85 -7.43
C LYS A 39 3.76 11.02 -8.27
N SER A 40 4.79 10.42 -7.65
CA SER A 40 5.75 9.57 -8.36
C SER A 40 5.12 8.26 -8.84
N ILE A 41 4.21 7.69 -8.04
CA ILE A 41 3.48 6.47 -8.41
C ILE A 41 2.49 6.79 -9.55
N GLY A 42 1.80 7.92 -9.46
CA GLY A 42 0.87 8.41 -10.47
C GLY A 42 1.51 8.57 -11.85
N ARG A 43 2.75 9.09 -11.91
CA ARG A 43 3.53 9.18 -13.16
C ARG A 43 3.67 7.84 -13.88
N LYS A 44 4.01 6.75 -13.16
CA LYS A 44 4.13 5.40 -13.75
C LYS A 44 2.83 4.96 -14.42
N TYR A 45 1.70 5.30 -13.79
CA TYR A 45 0.37 4.87 -14.22
C TYR A 45 -0.36 5.90 -15.08
N LYS A 46 0.26 7.04 -15.41
CA LYS A 46 -0.36 8.17 -16.11
C LYS A 46 -1.68 8.63 -15.45
N VAL A 47 -1.73 8.63 -14.12
CA VAL A 47 -2.90 9.10 -13.35
C VAL A 47 -2.49 10.12 -12.30
N THR A 48 -3.47 10.90 -11.83
CA THR A 48 -3.24 11.93 -10.81
C THR A 48 -2.93 11.32 -9.44
N TYR A 49 -2.41 12.14 -8.53
CA TYR A 49 -2.10 11.68 -7.18
C TYR A 49 -3.37 11.29 -6.40
N GLU A 50 -4.48 11.99 -6.63
CA GLU A 50 -5.79 11.73 -6.06
C GLU A 50 -6.29 10.37 -6.50
N ARG A 51 -6.11 10.02 -7.78
CA ARG A 51 -6.50 8.70 -8.27
C ARG A 51 -5.69 7.60 -7.62
N ILE A 52 -4.39 7.78 -7.40
CA ILE A 52 -3.58 6.83 -6.63
C ILE A 52 -4.07 6.74 -5.18
N ARG A 53 -4.41 7.86 -4.53
CA ARG A 53 -4.95 7.88 -3.16
C ARG A 53 -6.30 7.14 -3.05
N GLN A 54 -7.17 7.28 -4.03
CA GLN A 54 -8.44 6.53 -4.10
C GLN A 54 -8.18 5.02 -4.21
N ILE A 55 -7.26 4.60 -5.10
CA ILE A 55 -6.91 3.18 -5.28
C ILE A 55 -6.29 2.63 -3.98
N GLU A 56 -5.39 3.37 -3.35
CA GLU A 56 -4.79 3.02 -2.06
C GLU A 56 -5.88 2.79 -0.99
N LYS A 57 -6.82 3.73 -0.84
CA LYS A 57 -7.92 3.60 0.12
C LYS A 57 -8.81 2.38 -0.19
N GLY A 58 -9.16 2.18 -1.46
CA GLY A 58 -9.95 1.02 -1.90
C GLY A 58 -9.24 -0.31 -1.61
N ALA A 59 -7.96 -0.40 -1.92
CA ALA A 59 -7.14 -1.58 -1.65
C ALA A 59 -7.04 -1.89 -0.15
N LEU A 60 -6.86 -0.87 0.68
CA LEU A 60 -6.82 -1.05 2.13
C LEU A 60 -8.16 -1.52 2.70
N ASN A 61 -9.27 -1.03 2.16
CA ASN A 61 -10.60 -1.49 2.55
C ASN A 61 -10.80 -2.98 2.19
N LYS A 62 -10.31 -3.43 1.02
CA LYS A 62 -10.35 -4.85 0.63
C LYS A 62 -9.56 -5.77 1.57
N LEU A 63 -8.46 -5.27 2.12
CA LEU A 63 -7.68 -5.99 3.13
C LEU A 63 -8.39 -6.06 4.50
N GLY A 64 -9.44 -5.25 4.73
CA GLY A 64 -10.33 -5.32 5.89
C GLY A 64 -9.67 -5.02 7.23
N ASN A 65 -8.41 -4.58 7.26
CA ASN A 65 -7.62 -4.55 8.48
C ASN A 65 -7.29 -3.11 8.89
N LYS A 66 -8.03 -2.59 9.89
CA LYS A 66 -7.81 -1.26 10.49
C LYS A 66 -6.39 -1.12 11.05
N THR A 67 -5.83 -2.21 11.56
CA THR A 67 -4.46 -2.26 12.08
C THR A 67 -3.44 -2.01 10.97
N ILE A 68 -3.65 -2.60 9.80
CA ILE A 68 -2.80 -2.37 8.62
C ILE A 68 -2.87 -0.91 8.19
N GLN A 69 -4.06 -0.29 8.09
CA GLN A 69 -4.14 1.13 7.76
C GLN A 69 -3.35 2.02 8.74
N LYS A 70 -3.47 1.76 10.05
CA LYS A 70 -2.76 2.51 11.09
C LYS A 70 -1.24 2.33 10.98
N TYR A 71 -0.76 1.11 10.77
CA TYR A 71 0.68 0.84 10.63
C TYR A 71 1.28 1.34 9.31
N LEU A 72 0.53 1.25 8.21
CA LEU A 72 1.04 1.62 6.88
C LEU A 72 1.03 3.14 6.66
N PHE A 73 0.02 3.85 7.17
CA PHE A 73 -0.27 5.22 6.74
C PHE A 73 -0.51 6.23 7.85
N GLY A 74 -0.52 5.82 9.13
CA GLY A 74 -0.53 6.71 10.30
C GLY A 74 -1.34 7.99 10.11
N ASN A 75 -2.66 7.91 10.30
CA ASN A 75 -3.39 9.10 10.76
C ASN A 75 -3.07 9.32 12.23
#